data_AF-A0A8S4RWD9-F1
#
_entry.id   AF-A0A8S4RWD9-F1
#
_cell.length_a   1.000
_cell.length_b   1.000
_cell.length_c   1.000
_cell.angle_alpha   90.00
_cell.angle_beta   90.00
_cell.angle_gamma   90.00
#
_symmetry.space_group_name_H-M   'P 1'
#
loop_
_entity.id
_entity.type
_entity.pdbx_description
1 polymer ?
#
loop_
_entity_poly.entity_id
_entity_poly.type
_entity_poly.pdbx_seq_one_letter_code
_entity_poly.pdbx_strand_id
1 'polypeptide(L)'
;MTDLRELIAQRGRVKTRITLFEKYLAPLLDSKLNKCQCNELNLRLNKFQDLSYSFEELQSKIESLDKDEDSQMQEREDVENRFEQKTLKFVHENGRRSKGYGCVSTPGW
;
A
#
# COMPACT_ATOMS: atom_id res chain seq x y z
N MET A 1 1.02 13.42 26.67
CA MET A 1 1.20 11.95 26.60
C MET A 1 0.09 11.43 25.72
N THR A 2 0.40 10.79 24.60
CA THR A 2 -0.61 10.18 23.73
C THR A 2 -1.16 8.94 24.41
N ASP A 3 -2.47 8.89 24.62
CA ASP A 3 -3.14 7.75 25.25
C ASP A 3 -3.14 6.55 24.30
N LEU A 4 -2.97 5.33 24.83
CA LEU A 4 -3.08 4.07 24.09
C LEU A 4 -4.37 4.03 23.27
N ARG A 5 -5.48 4.53 23.83
CA ARG A 5 -6.76 4.62 23.12
C ARG A 5 -6.70 5.53 21.89
N GLU A 6 -5.96 6.62 21.97
CA GLU A 6 -5.77 7.54 20.84
C GLU A 6 -4.93 6.90 19.74
N LEU A 7 -3.85 6.20 20.11
CA LEU A 7 -3.01 5.46 19.17
C LEU A 7 -3.80 4.37 18.43
N ILE A 8 -4.62 3.59 19.15
CA ILE A 8 -5.52 2.58 18.56
C ILE A 8 -6.50 3.25 17.57
N ALA A 9 -7.07 4.39 17.94
CA ALA A 9 -7.98 5.14 17.05
C ALA A 9 -7.26 5.69 15.81
N GLN A 10 -5.99 6.08 15.93
CA GLN A 10 -5.16 6.50 14.79
C GLN A 10 -4.82 5.30 13.89
N ARG A 11 -4.45 4.15 14.46
CA ARG A 11 -4.23 2.89 13.73
C ARG A 11 -5.46 2.48 12.94
N GLY A 12 -6.65 2.56 13.55
CA GLY A 12 -7.92 2.26 12.89
C GLY A 12 -8.20 3.16 11.67
N ARG A 13 -7.83 4.45 11.74
CA ARG A 13 -7.93 5.38 10.59
C ARG A 13 -6.97 5.00 9.47
N VAL A 14 -5.73 4.64 9.80
CA VAL A 14 -4.74 4.16 8.82
C VAL A 14 -5.23 2.88 8.15
N LYS A 15 -5.74 1.90 8.92
CA LYS A 15 -6.36 0.67 8.39
C LYS A 15 -7.49 0.97 7.41
N THR A 16 -8.36 1.92 7.74
CA THR A 16 -9.47 2.30 6.84
C THR A 16 -8.95 2.85 5.51
N ARG A 17 -7.91 3.70 5.54
CA ARG A 17 -7.27 4.24 4.33
C ARG A 17 -6.62 3.15 3.50
N ILE A 18 -6.02 2.15 4.14
CA ILE A 18 -5.46 0.97 3.48
C ILE A 18 -6.56 0.20 2.74
N THR A 19 -7.66 -0.12 3.42
CA THR A 19 -8.80 -0.81 2.80
C THR A 19 -9.41 -0.02 1.64
N LEU A 20 -9.51 1.30 1.75
CA LEU A 20 -9.98 2.15 0.63
C LEU A 20 -9.04 2.08 -0.57
N PHE A 21 -7.73 2.07 -0.34
CA PHE A 21 -6.76 1.92 -1.41
C PHE A 21 -6.81 0.53 -2.06
N GLU A 22 -6.96 -0.53 -1.27
CA GLU A 22 -7.15 -1.89 -1.79
C GLU A 22 -8.38 -2.00 -2.70
N LYS A 23 -9.50 -1.37 -2.29
CA LYS A 23 -10.73 -1.29 -3.11
C LYS A 23 -10.51 -0.53 -4.42
N TYR A 24 -9.68 0.51 -4.39
CA TYR A 24 -9.31 1.26 -5.59
C TYR A 24 -8.42 0.43 -6.53
N LEU A 25 -7.48 -0.36 -6.00
CA LEU A 25 -6.61 -1.22 -6.80
C LEU A 25 -7.35 -2.40 -7.45
N ALA A 26 -8.34 -2.97 -6.78
CA ALA A 26 -9.03 -4.18 -7.22
C ALA A 26 -9.47 -4.16 -8.70
N PRO A 27 -10.19 -3.15 -9.22
CA PRO A 27 -10.57 -3.11 -10.64
C PRO A 27 -9.39 -2.83 -11.59
N LEU A 28 -8.26 -2.33 -11.09
CA LEU A 28 -7.12 -1.93 -11.91
C LEU A 28 -6.14 -3.08 -12.18
N LEU A 29 -6.14 -4.12 -11.35
CA LEU A 29 -5.24 -5.29 -11.49
C LEU A 29 -5.49 -6.03 -12.82
N ASP A 30 -6.74 -6.25 -13.17
CA ASP A 30 -7.11 -6.97 -14.40
C ASP A 30 -7.25 -6.03 -15.62
N SER A 31 -7.08 -4.72 -15.43
CA SER A 31 -7.28 -3.71 -16.47
C SER A 31 -5.99 -3.37 -17.22
N LYS A 32 -6.11 -3.08 -18.51
CA LYS A 32 -5.05 -2.41 -19.29
C LYS A 32 -5.08 -0.92 -18.98
N LEU A 33 -4.03 -0.45 -18.32
CA LEU A 33 -3.89 0.96 -17.96
C LEU A 33 -3.12 1.72 -19.06
N ASN A 34 -3.59 2.91 -19.39
CA ASN A 34 -2.83 3.83 -20.24
C ASN A 34 -1.71 4.53 -19.44
N LYS A 35 -0.80 5.23 -20.12
CA LYS A 35 0.36 5.89 -19.49
C LYS A 35 -0.04 6.88 -18.38
N CYS A 36 -1.11 7.64 -18.57
CA CYS A 36 -1.59 8.60 -17.57
C CYS A 36 -2.11 7.88 -16.32
N GLN A 37 -2.90 6.81 -16.51
CA GLN A 37 -3.40 5.98 -15.42
C GLN A 37 -2.26 5.28 -14.65
N CYS A 38 -1.22 4.81 -15.35
CA CYS A 38 -0.03 4.25 -14.70
C CYS A 38 0.70 5.30 -13.85
N ASN A 39 0.85 6.53 -14.35
CA ASN A 39 1.50 7.60 -13.61
C ASN A 39 0.73 7.99 -12.34
N GLU A 40 -0.59 8.21 -12.45
CA GLU A 40 -1.46 8.48 -11.30
C GLU A 40 -1.40 7.35 -10.28
N LEU A 41 -1.39 6.11 -10.75
CA LEU A 41 -1.32 4.94 -9.89
C LEU A 41 0.01 4.85 -9.14
N ASN A 42 1.13 5.13 -9.80
CA ASN A 42 2.44 5.22 -9.14
C ASN A 42 2.46 6.30 -8.05
N LEU A 43 1.88 7.47 -8.30
CA LEU A 43 1.77 8.52 -7.28
C LEU A 43 0.95 8.07 -6.06
N ARG A 44 -0.14 7.33 -6.29
CA ARG A 44 -0.96 6.79 -5.21
C ARG A 44 -0.29 5.65 -4.46
N LEU A 45 0.55 4.84 -5.12
CA LEU A 45 1.34 3.80 -4.48
C LEU A 45 2.38 4.37 -3.53
N ASN A 46 3.02 5.49 -3.88
CA ASN A 46 3.92 6.18 -2.95
C ASN A 46 3.16 6.61 -1.68
N LYS A 47 1.96 7.20 -1.84
CA LYS A 47 1.09 7.55 -0.70
C LYS A 47 0.64 6.33 0.11
N PHE A 48 0.56 5.17 -0.53
CA PHE A 48 0.23 3.91 0.14
C PHE A 48 1.42 3.36 0.93
N GLN A 49 2.65 3.49 0.42
CA GLN A 49 3.87 3.20 1.19
C GLN A 49 3.97 4.09 2.43
N ASP A 50 3.66 5.39 2.30
CA ASP A 50 3.62 6.30 3.46
C ASP A 50 2.62 5.86 4.54
N LEU A 51 1.50 5.23 4.14
CA LEU A 51 0.55 4.64 5.08
C LEU A 51 1.11 3.41 5.80
N SER A 52 1.97 2.63 5.14
CA SER A 52 2.67 1.49 5.75
C SER A 52 3.59 1.98 6.86
N TYR A 53 4.43 2.99 6.57
CA TYR A 53 5.31 3.57 7.58
C TYR A 53 4.53 4.19 8.75
N SER A 54 3.41 4.85 8.45
CA SER A 54 2.53 5.40 9.49
C SER A 54 1.92 4.30 10.37
N PHE A 55 1.57 3.15 9.78
CA PHE A 55 1.08 2.00 10.54
C PHE A 55 2.17 1.43 11.43
N GLU A 56 3.37 1.18 10.90
CA GLU A 56 4.51 0.65 11.66
C GLU A 56 4.83 1.52 12.89
N GLU A 57 4.89 2.85 12.71
CA GLU A 57 5.17 3.78 13.81
C GLU A 57 4.08 3.72 14.89
N LEU A 58 2.81 3.70 14.50
CA LEU A 58 1.68 3.60 15.43
C LEU A 58 1.66 2.27 16.16
N GLN A 59 1.91 1.18 15.43
CA GLN A 59 1.88 -0.17 15.95
C GLN A 59 3.01 -0.38 16.98
N SER A 60 4.23 0.09 16.70
CA SER A 60 5.33 0.03 17.67
C SER A 60 5.07 0.85 18.93
N LYS A 61 4.40 2.01 18.82
CA LYS A 61 3.97 2.79 20.00
C LYS A 61 2.91 2.04 20.81
N ILE A 62 1.96 1.39 20.16
CA ILE A 62 0.93 0.58 20.82
C ILE A 62 1.57 -0.61 21.53
N GLU A 63 2.45 -1.36 20.87
CA GLU A 63 3.17 -2.51 21.44
C GLU A 63 4.01 -2.13 22.68
N SER A 64 4.50 -0.88 22.74
CA SER A 64 5.22 -0.39 23.93
C SER A 64 4.33 -0.05 25.13
N LEU A 65 3.01 0.05 24.94
CA LEU A 65 2.04 0.53 25.94
C LEU A 65 0.96 -0.49 26.29
N ASP A 66 0.63 -1.38 25.35
CA ASP A 66 -0.36 -2.44 25.52
C ASP A 66 0.26 -3.66 26.19
N LYS A 67 -0.52 -4.36 27.02
CA LYS A 67 -0.08 -5.58 27.73
C LYS A 67 -0.44 -6.86 26.97
N ASP A 68 -1.32 -6.75 25.98
CA ASP A 68 -1.75 -7.87 25.14
C ASP A 68 -0.88 -7.95 23.88
N GLU A 69 0.34 -8.47 24.05
CA GLU A 69 1.34 -8.61 22.98
C GLU A 69 0.85 -9.51 21.84
N ASP A 70 0.16 -10.60 22.15
CA ASP A 70 -0.34 -11.56 21.17
C ASP A 70 -1.34 -10.91 20.20
N SER A 71 -2.32 -10.16 20.74
CA SER A 71 -3.28 -9.42 19.91
C SER A 71 -2.61 -8.35 19.05
N GLN A 72 -1.57 -7.68 19.57
CA GLN A 72 -0.83 -6.68 18.78
C GLN A 72 -0.01 -7.33 17.66
N MET A 73 0.62 -8.47 17.92
CA MET A 73 1.39 -9.21 16.92
C MET A 73 0.49 -9.71 15.80
N GLN A 74 -0.69 -10.27 16.14
CA GLN A 74 -1.67 -10.68 15.13
C GLN A 74 -2.14 -9.51 14.26
N GLU A 75 -2.45 -8.36 14.86
CA GLU A 75 -2.86 -7.17 14.11
C GLU A 75 -1.74 -6.68 13.16
N ARG A 76 -0.49 -6.76 13.60
CA ARG A 76 0.68 -6.42 12.78
C ARG A 76 0.76 -7.32 11.56
N GLU A 77 0.78 -8.64 11.77
CA GLU A 77 0.84 -9.63 10.69
C GLU A 77 -0.33 -9.45 9.71
N ASP A 78 -1.55 -9.26 10.21
CA ASP A 78 -2.75 -9.09 9.39
C ASP A 78 -2.68 -7.85 8.48
N VAL A 79 -2.03 -6.77 8.92
CA VAL A 79 -1.91 -5.55 8.13
C VAL A 79 -0.72 -5.61 7.18
N GLU A 80 0.44 -6.09 7.65
CA GLU A 80 1.66 -6.22 6.85
C GLU A 80 1.45 -7.20 5.68
N ASN A 81 0.81 -8.34 5.92
CA ASN A 81 0.48 -9.31 4.88
C ASN A 81 -0.39 -8.69 3.76
N ARG A 82 -1.31 -7.77 4.10
CA ARG A 82 -2.12 -7.07 3.10
C ARG A 82 -1.29 -6.09 2.26
N PHE A 83 -0.32 -5.40 2.87
CA PHE A 83 0.60 -4.51 2.17
C PHE A 83 1.50 -5.26 1.19
N GLU A 84 2.15 -6.32 1.67
CA GLU A 84 3.13 -7.08 0.88
C GLU A 84 2.49 -7.76 -0.34
N GLN A 85 1.37 -8.45 -0.14
CA GLN A 85 0.68 -9.16 -1.22
C GLN A 85 0.25 -8.24 -2.36
N LYS A 86 -0.15 -6.99 -2.06
CA LYS A 86 -0.67 -6.04 -3.05
C LYS A 86 0.45 -5.30 -3.76
N THR A 87 1.50 -4.94 -3.04
CA THR A 87 2.65 -4.23 -3.60
C THR A 87 3.45 -5.15 -4.53
N LEU A 88 3.67 -6.42 -4.14
CA LEU A 88 4.39 -7.41 -4.97
C LEU A 88 3.67 -7.73 -6.28
N LYS A 89 2.35 -7.96 -6.24
CA LYS A 89 1.55 -8.21 -7.47
C LYS A 89 1.67 -7.05 -8.44
N PHE A 90 1.58 -5.82 -7.93
CA PHE A 90 1.62 -4.65 -8.78
C PHE A 90 3.01 -4.38 -9.38
N VAL A 91 4.08 -4.48 -8.59
CA VAL A 91 5.46 -4.31 -9.09
C VAL A 91 5.79 -5.36 -10.16
N HIS A 92 5.34 -6.61 -9.95
CA HIS A 92 5.55 -7.69 -10.91
C HIS A 92 4.80 -7.47 -12.24
N GLU A 93 3.54 -7.03 -12.18
CA GLU A 93 2.71 -6.76 -13.36
C GLU A 93 3.18 -5.52 -14.14
N ASN A 94 3.60 -4.46 -13.44
CA ASN A 94 4.06 -3.23 -14.09
C ASN A 94 5.50 -3.29 -14.58
N GLY A 95 6.38 -4.01 -13.87
CA GLY A 95 7.74 -4.30 -14.32
C GLY A 95 7.78 -5.12 -15.62
N ARG A 96 6.72 -5.88 -15.92
CA ARG A 96 6.54 -6.54 -17.23
C ARG A 96 5.96 -5.60 -18.30
N ARG A 97 5.07 -4.67 -17.93
CA ARG A 97 4.45 -3.71 -18.87
C ARG A 97 5.42 -2.63 -19.37
N SER A 98 6.40 -2.21 -18.56
CA SER A 98 7.41 -1.22 -18.96
C SER A 98 8.41 -1.74 -20.00
N LYS A 99 8.63 -3.06 -20.09
CA LYS A 99 9.44 -3.68 -21.16
C LYS A 99 8.71 -3.84 -22.51
N GLY A 100 7.40 -3.56 -22.55
CA GLY A 100 6.57 -3.72 -23.77
C GLY A 100 6.43 -2.44 -24.62
N TYR A 101 6.80 -1.27 -24.11
CA TYR A 101 6.88 -0.05 -24.91
C TYR A 101 8.28 0.10 -25.50
N GLY A 102 8.66 -0.89 -26.33
CA GLY A 102 9.75 -0.71 -27.28
C GLY A 102 9.37 0.44 -28.20
N CYS A 103 10.24 1.45 -28.27
CA CYS A 103 10.13 2.56 -29.19
C CYS A 103 9.84 2.03 -30.60
N VAL A 104 8.65 2.29 -31.13
CA VAL A 104 8.49 2.30 -32.59
C VAL A 104 9.16 3.59 -33.03
N SER A 105 10.46 3.49 -33.30
CA SER A 105 11.18 4.47 -34.09
C SER A 105 10.43 4.59 -35.41
N THR A 106 9.70 5.68 -35.61
CA THR A 106 9.25 6.05 -36.96
C THR A 106 10.49 6.23 -37.82
N PRO A 107 10.65 5.51 -38.95
CA PRO A 107 11.61 5.92 -39.94
C PRO A 107 11.07 7.23 -40.53
N GLY A 108 11.78 8.33 -40.26
CA GLY A 108 11.66 9.51 -41.08
C GLY A 108 12.31 9.24 -42.44
N TRP A 109 11.62 9.69 -43.48
CA TRP A 109 11.97 9.73 -44.91
C TRP A 109 11.69 8.45 -45.70
#